data_AF-B9ILF8-F1
#
_entry.id   AF-B9ILF8-F1
#
_cell.length_a   1.000
_cell.length_b   1.000
_cell.length_c   1.000
_cell.angle_alpha   90.00
_cell.angle_beta   90.00
_cell.angle_gamma   90.00
#
_symmetry.space_group_name_H-M   'P 1'
#
loop_
_entity.id
_entity.type
_entity.pdbx_description
1 polymer ?
#
loop_
_entity_poly.entity_id
_entity_poly.type
_entity_poly.pdbx_seq_one_letter_code
_entity_poly.pdbx_strand_id
1 'polypeptide(L)'
;MEIATCLCTKSHSLSHTHTHIYTYAIHQLQITNRISSHSTSKLYQMEVRTLFSCGALGTFLLFFCSFPLLALSDSAHENSPKLLSRRLLTTTPRSIVEQYLVPHNLEREKLGLPPLRWSKKLANFASSWAHQRQEDCALIHSNSDYGENLFWGSGKDWKAGDAVAAWAEEKGDYNYKTNTCAHNKDCLHYTQIVWRQSLKVGCARVACRSGDTFITCNYDPHGNVIGQKPF
;
A
#
# COMPACT_ATOMS: atom_id res chain seq x y z
N MET A 1 -25.75 -52.76 -34.92
CA MET A 1 -24.47 -52.23 -35.42
C MET A 1 -24.38 -50.82 -34.88
N GLU A 2 -23.39 -50.58 -33.99
CA GLU A 2 -23.18 -49.38 -33.15
C GLU A 2 -24.33 -49.14 -32.12
N ILE A 3 -24.14 -48.66 -30.89
CA ILE A 3 -23.27 -47.58 -30.38
C ILE A 3 -22.89 -47.82 -28.89
N ALA A 4 -21.61 -47.57 -28.61
CA ALA A 4 -20.91 -47.09 -27.40
C ALA A 4 -21.25 -47.59 -25.98
N THR A 5 -20.28 -48.31 -25.43
CA THR A 5 -19.94 -48.43 -24.00
C THR A 5 -19.41 -47.10 -23.43
N CYS A 6 -20.01 -46.63 -22.33
CA CYS A 6 -19.51 -45.50 -21.57
C CYS A 6 -18.41 -45.97 -20.60
N LEU A 7 -17.14 -45.69 -20.93
CA LEU A 7 -16.01 -45.84 -20.01
C LEU A 7 -15.83 -44.54 -19.22
N CYS A 8 -16.02 -44.63 -17.91
CA CYS A 8 -15.71 -43.58 -16.96
C CYS A 8 -14.18 -43.54 -16.75
N THR A 9 -13.48 -42.59 -17.39
CA THR A 9 -12.08 -42.28 -17.07
C THR A 9 -12.02 -41.05 -16.17
N LYS A 10 -11.52 -41.25 -14.95
CA LYS A 10 -11.07 -40.17 -14.05
C LYS A 10 -9.99 -39.35 -14.78
N SER A 11 -10.25 -38.07 -15.01
CA SER A 11 -9.21 -37.10 -15.36
C SER A 11 -8.97 -36.15 -14.17
N HIS A 12 -7.70 -36.07 -13.81
CA HIS A 12 -7.15 -35.34 -12.68
C HIS A 12 -7.44 -33.83 -12.72
N SER A 13 -7.86 -33.27 -11.58
CA SER A 13 -7.83 -31.82 -11.32
C SER A 13 -6.42 -31.39 -10.93
N LEU A 14 -5.65 -30.92 -11.91
CA LEU A 14 -4.48 -30.06 -11.71
C LEU A 14 -4.76 -28.75 -12.46
N SER A 15 -4.33 -27.61 -11.89
CA SER A 15 -4.30 -26.26 -12.47
C SER A 15 -5.42 -25.28 -12.06
N HIS A 16 -5.31 -24.73 -10.84
CA HIS A 16 -5.77 -23.36 -10.55
C HIS A 16 -4.68 -22.48 -9.91
N THR A 17 -3.64 -23.06 -9.31
CA THR A 17 -2.52 -22.30 -8.73
C THR A 17 -1.47 -21.89 -9.77
N HIS A 18 -1.37 -22.59 -10.90
CA HIS A 18 -0.32 -22.32 -11.89
C HIS A 18 -0.59 -21.05 -12.70
N THR A 19 -1.85 -20.73 -12.98
CA THR A 19 -2.23 -19.56 -13.80
C THR A 19 -1.86 -18.23 -13.15
N HIS A 20 -1.89 -18.12 -11.82
CA HIS A 20 -1.55 -16.89 -11.09
C HIS A 20 -0.04 -16.57 -11.09
N ILE A 21 0.82 -17.60 -11.12
CA ILE A 21 2.28 -17.44 -11.13
C ILE A 21 2.76 -16.88 -12.48
N TYR A 22 2.16 -17.31 -13.59
CA TYR A 22 2.50 -16.79 -14.92
C TYR A 22 2.12 -15.32 -15.09
N THR A 23 1.04 -14.86 -14.46
CA THR A 23 0.65 -13.44 -14.49
C THR A 23 1.65 -12.55 -13.74
N TYR A 24 2.18 -13.01 -12.61
CA TYR A 24 3.14 -12.24 -11.81
C TYR A 24 4.50 -12.07 -12.52
N ALA A 25 5.02 -13.15 -13.12
CA ALA A 25 6.30 -13.13 -13.83
C ALA A 25 6.26 -12.33 -15.14
N ILE A 26 5.14 -12.38 -15.89
CA ILE A 26 4.99 -11.60 -17.13
C ILE A 26 4.85 -10.09 -16.84
N HIS A 27 4.30 -9.71 -15.68
CA HIS A 27 4.11 -8.31 -15.32
C HIS A 27 5.43 -7.59 -14.98
N GLN A 28 6.39 -8.26 -14.32
CA GLN A 28 7.73 -7.70 -14.04
C GLN A 28 8.53 -7.39 -15.32
N LEU A 29 8.33 -8.17 -16.39
CA LEU A 29 8.91 -7.94 -17.71
C LEU A 29 8.25 -6.78 -18.48
N GLN A 30 6.99 -6.46 -18.21
CA GLN A 30 6.31 -5.32 -18.85
C GLN A 30 6.65 -3.97 -18.19
N ILE A 31 6.93 -3.96 -16.88
CA ILE A 31 7.34 -2.76 -16.13
C ILE A 31 8.70 -2.23 -16.62
N THR A 32 9.66 -3.12 -16.85
CA THR A 32 11.00 -2.76 -17.37
C THR A 32 10.94 -2.15 -18.77
N ASN A 33 10.07 -2.67 -19.65
CA ASN A 33 9.88 -2.14 -21.00
C ASN A 33 9.18 -0.76 -21.00
N ARG A 34 8.24 -0.51 -20.08
CA ARG A 34 7.56 0.78 -19.98
C ARG A 34 8.49 1.90 -19.48
N ILE A 35 9.40 1.60 -18.54
CA ILE A 35 10.42 2.54 -18.05
C ILE A 35 11.41 2.96 -19.16
N SER A 36 11.80 2.03 -20.02
CA SER A 36 12.68 2.32 -21.17
C SER A 36 12.04 3.31 -22.15
N SER A 37 10.73 3.16 -22.44
CA SER A 37 9.99 4.04 -23.36
C SER A 37 9.76 5.47 -22.84
N HIS A 38 9.75 5.67 -21.52
CA HIS A 38 9.48 6.97 -20.90
C HIS A 38 10.74 7.84 -20.73
N SER A 39 11.93 7.23 -20.77
CA SER A 39 13.21 7.95 -20.73
C SER A 39 13.54 8.60 -22.08
N THR A 40 13.12 7.99 -23.19
CA THR A 40 13.38 8.50 -24.55
C THR A 40 12.47 9.66 -24.97
N SER A 41 11.30 9.84 -24.35
CA SER A 41 10.36 10.91 -24.71
C SER A 41 10.65 12.28 -24.06
N LYS A 42 11.50 12.35 -23.03
CA LYS A 42 11.81 13.60 -22.30
C LYS A 42 12.92 14.46 -22.92
N LEU A 43 13.59 13.98 -23.98
CA LEU A 43 14.70 14.70 -24.62
C LEU A 43 14.30 15.59 -25.81
N TYR A 44 13.01 15.73 -26.16
CA TYR A 44 12.60 16.39 -27.41
C TYR A 44 11.74 17.67 -27.27
N GLN A 45 11.67 18.34 -26.12
CA GLN A 45 10.85 19.56 -25.99
C GLN A 45 11.54 20.68 -25.19
N MET A 46 12.73 21.08 -25.62
CA MET A 46 13.27 22.41 -25.32
C MET A 46 13.57 23.12 -26.64
N GLU A 47 12.65 23.97 -27.08
CA GLU A 47 12.90 25.29 -27.71
C GLU A 47 11.59 25.83 -28.31
N VAL A 48 11.23 27.06 -27.96
CA VAL A 48 10.92 28.20 -28.85
C VAL A 48 10.48 29.38 -27.97
N ARG A 49 11.21 30.49 -28.11
CA ARG A 49 10.99 31.82 -27.51
C ARG A 49 9.87 32.55 -28.27
N THR A 50 9.10 33.44 -27.65
CA THR A 50 9.21 34.93 -27.77
C THR A 50 8.05 35.74 -27.16
N LEU A 51 8.44 36.97 -26.80
CA LEU A 51 7.79 38.14 -26.21
C LEU A 51 6.52 38.68 -26.91
N PHE A 52 5.59 39.24 -26.12
CA PHE A 52 4.78 40.41 -26.51
C PHE A 52 4.62 41.38 -25.34
N SER A 53 4.99 42.64 -25.59
CA SER A 53 4.81 43.82 -24.75
C SER A 53 3.60 44.61 -25.26
N CYS A 54 2.77 45.14 -24.36
CA CYS A 54 1.95 46.33 -24.66
C CYS A 54 1.62 47.04 -23.34
N GLY A 55 2.04 48.30 -23.24
CA GLY A 55 1.75 49.17 -22.10
C GLY A 55 0.45 49.94 -22.29
N ALA A 56 -0.09 50.47 -21.18
CA ALA A 56 -0.92 51.66 -21.17
C ALA A 56 -0.82 52.35 -19.81
N LEU A 57 -0.55 53.65 -19.85
CA LEU A 57 -0.50 54.61 -18.75
C LEU A 57 -1.93 54.99 -18.31
N GLY A 58 -2.11 55.34 -17.04
CA GLY A 58 -3.38 55.90 -16.56
C GLY A 58 -3.39 56.20 -15.06
N THR A 59 -2.83 57.35 -14.70
CA THR A 59 -2.93 57.99 -13.38
C THR A 59 -4.38 58.40 -13.06
N PHE A 60 -4.89 58.09 -11.86
CA PHE A 60 -5.99 58.88 -11.25
C PHE A 60 -6.00 58.82 -9.72
N LEU A 61 -5.51 59.92 -9.14
CA LEU A 61 -5.95 60.67 -7.95
C LEU A 61 -6.57 59.97 -6.72
N LEU A 62 -5.98 60.36 -5.58
CA LEU A 62 -6.34 60.14 -4.18
C LEU A 62 -7.74 60.67 -3.84
N PHE A 63 -8.52 59.88 -3.09
CA PHE A 63 -9.56 60.40 -2.19
C PHE A 63 -9.40 59.74 -0.82
N PHE A 64 -8.87 60.53 0.10
CA PHE A 64 -8.92 60.29 1.53
C PHE A 64 -10.36 60.45 1.99
N CYS A 65 -11.07 59.34 2.22
CA CYS A 65 -12.29 59.35 3.01
C CYS A 65 -11.94 59.00 4.44
N SER A 66 -11.84 60.05 5.25
CA SER A 66 -11.89 60.06 6.71
C SER A 66 -13.12 59.27 7.16
N PHE A 67 -12.95 58.00 7.52
CA PHE A 67 -14.01 57.27 8.21
C PHE A 67 -13.93 57.60 9.71
N PRO A 68 -14.98 58.23 10.28
CA PRO A 68 -15.02 58.48 11.70
C PRO A 68 -15.19 57.17 12.47
N LEU A 69 -14.45 57.10 13.56
CA LEU A 69 -14.49 56.11 14.61
C LEU A 69 -15.93 55.94 15.15
N LEU A 70 -16.52 54.77 14.93
CA LEU A 70 -17.65 54.27 15.72
C LEU A 70 -17.22 52.97 16.38
N ALA A 71 -16.80 53.10 17.63
CA ALA A 71 -16.69 51.99 18.55
C ALA A 71 -18.10 51.52 18.90
N LEU A 72 -18.42 50.28 18.52
CA LEU A 72 -19.47 49.50 19.15
C LEU A 72 -18.82 48.25 19.70
N SER A 73 -18.66 48.26 21.03
CA SER A 73 -18.49 47.06 21.82
C SER A 73 -19.69 46.16 21.59
N ASP A 74 -19.46 44.94 21.11
CA ASP A 74 -20.38 43.86 21.45
C ASP A 74 -19.62 42.69 22.06
N SER A 75 -20.26 42.22 23.09
CA SER A 75 -19.94 41.18 24.03
C SER A 75 -19.44 39.89 23.38
N ALA A 76 -18.53 39.23 24.12
CA ALA A 76 -18.15 37.86 23.87
C ALA A 76 -19.39 36.96 23.70
N HIS A 77 -19.49 36.29 22.55
CA HIS A 77 -20.09 34.98 22.52
C HIS A 77 -19.21 34.05 21.69
N GLU A 78 -18.34 33.34 22.40
CA GLU A 78 -17.66 32.15 21.95
C GLU A 78 -18.72 31.13 21.50
N ASN A 79 -19.00 31.08 20.19
CA ASN A 79 -19.66 29.93 19.57
C ASN A 79 -18.73 29.39 18.49
N SER A 80 -17.56 28.96 18.94
CA SER A 80 -16.69 28.09 18.16
C SER A 80 -17.41 26.74 17.97
N PRO A 81 -17.67 26.27 16.73
CA PRO A 81 -18.26 24.96 16.53
C PRO A 81 -17.18 23.89 16.75
N LYS A 82 -16.75 23.68 18.00
CA LYS A 82 -15.88 22.56 18.41
C LYS A 82 -16.59 21.20 18.37
N LEU A 83 -17.78 21.11 17.76
CA LEU A 83 -18.66 19.95 17.82
C LEU A 83 -18.78 19.16 16.50
N LEU A 84 -18.01 19.48 15.45
CA LEU A 84 -18.10 18.77 14.16
C LEU A 84 -16.78 18.31 13.52
N SER A 85 -15.61 18.60 14.12
CA SER A 85 -14.33 18.00 13.68
C SER A 85 -13.87 16.83 14.56
N ARG A 86 -14.78 16.30 15.38
CA ARG A 86 -14.78 14.92 15.90
C ARG A 86 -15.28 13.96 14.80
N ARG A 87 -14.98 14.29 13.53
CA ARG A 87 -15.16 13.44 12.36
C ARG A 87 -14.41 12.15 12.70
N LEU A 88 -15.19 11.09 12.93
CA LEU A 88 -14.80 9.75 13.30
C LEU A 88 -13.29 9.50 13.17
N LEU A 89 -12.60 9.26 14.29
CA LEU A 89 -11.48 8.32 14.29
C LEU A 89 -12.09 7.00 13.79
N THR A 90 -12.11 6.80 12.47
CA THR A 90 -12.64 5.58 11.86
C THR A 90 -11.69 4.46 12.25
N THR A 91 -11.96 3.86 13.40
CA THR A 91 -11.30 2.63 13.82
C THR A 91 -11.57 1.58 12.75
N THR A 92 -10.52 1.02 12.17
CA THR A 92 -10.61 -0.13 11.27
C THR A 92 -11.56 -1.17 11.87
N PRO A 93 -12.62 -1.61 11.15
CA PRO A 93 -13.57 -2.57 11.69
C PRO A 93 -12.86 -3.83 12.18
N ARG A 94 -13.30 -4.40 13.30
CA ARG A 94 -12.68 -5.58 13.91
C ARG A 94 -12.55 -6.75 12.92
N SER A 95 -13.56 -6.96 12.08
CA SER A 95 -13.56 -7.99 11.05
C SER A 95 -12.47 -7.79 9.98
N ILE A 96 -12.07 -6.55 9.69
CA ILE A 96 -10.95 -6.24 8.79
C ILE A 96 -9.62 -6.42 9.52
N VAL A 97 -9.53 -6.00 10.79
CA VAL A 97 -8.34 -6.23 11.62
C VAL A 97 -8.03 -7.72 11.72
N GLU A 98 -9.04 -8.56 11.95
CA GLU A 98 -8.90 -10.01 12.07
C GLU A 98 -8.42 -10.66 10.77
N GLN A 99 -8.85 -10.15 9.60
CA GLN A 99 -8.36 -10.64 8.30
C GLN A 99 -6.84 -10.41 8.11
N TYR A 100 -6.25 -9.41 8.75
CA TYR A 100 -4.79 -9.28 8.79
C TYR A 100 -4.21 -10.10 9.93
N LEU A 101 -4.67 -9.88 11.15
CA LEU A 101 -3.97 -10.31 12.36
C LEU A 101 -4.01 -11.84 12.56
N VAL A 102 -5.12 -12.49 12.22
CA VAL A 102 -5.27 -13.94 12.37
C VAL A 102 -4.28 -14.71 11.50
N PRO A 103 -4.20 -14.50 10.17
CA PRO A 103 -3.25 -15.25 9.34
C PRO A 103 -1.78 -14.98 9.71
N HIS A 104 -1.42 -13.76 10.11
CA HIS A 104 -0.08 -13.50 10.65
C HIS A 104 0.22 -14.37 11.87
N ASN A 105 -0.70 -14.39 12.83
CA ASN A 105 -0.50 -15.10 14.08
C ASN A 105 -0.55 -16.62 13.91
N LEU A 106 -1.29 -17.14 12.92
CA LEU A 106 -1.25 -18.55 12.55
C LEU A 106 0.13 -18.97 12.01
N GLU A 107 0.79 -18.15 11.17
CA GLU A 107 2.16 -18.48 10.72
C GLU A 107 3.17 -18.41 11.86
N ARG A 108 3.01 -17.44 12.77
CA ARG A 108 3.88 -17.28 13.94
C ARG A 108 3.72 -18.42 14.95
N GLU A 109 2.49 -18.87 15.19
CA GLU A 109 2.18 -19.98 16.09
C GLU A 109 2.86 -21.28 15.66
N LYS A 110 2.90 -21.59 14.36
CA LYS A 110 3.60 -22.77 13.81
C LYS A 110 5.08 -22.84 14.18
N LEU A 111 5.69 -21.70 14.52
CA LEU A 111 7.09 -21.55 14.89
C LEU A 111 7.30 -21.28 16.38
N GLY A 112 6.23 -21.32 17.19
CA GLY A 112 6.28 -21.00 18.62
C GLY A 112 6.63 -19.53 18.89
N LEU A 113 6.29 -18.62 17.97
CA LEU A 113 6.55 -17.19 18.10
C LEU A 113 5.42 -16.49 18.86
N PRO A 114 5.73 -15.45 19.67
CA PRO A 114 4.70 -14.62 20.28
C PRO A 114 3.78 -13.99 19.22
N PRO A 115 2.46 -13.92 19.44
CA PRO A 115 1.55 -13.32 18.47
C PRO A 115 1.78 -11.81 18.35
N LEU A 116 1.62 -11.28 17.14
CA LEU A 116 1.55 -9.85 16.90
C LEU A 116 0.26 -9.28 17.51
N ARG A 117 0.33 -8.02 17.92
CA ARG A 117 -0.82 -7.22 18.37
C ARG A 117 -1.14 -6.14 17.35
N TRP A 118 -2.43 -5.89 17.12
CA TRP A 118 -2.83 -4.77 16.28
C TRP A 118 -2.47 -3.42 16.90
N SER A 119 -1.88 -2.54 16.11
CA SER A 119 -1.53 -1.17 16.49
C SER A 119 -2.30 -0.17 15.64
N LYS A 120 -3.18 0.62 16.28
CA LYS A 120 -3.87 1.73 15.62
C LYS A 120 -2.90 2.77 15.04
N LYS A 121 -1.76 3.00 15.72
CA LYS A 121 -0.70 3.91 15.23
C LYS A 121 -0.14 3.43 13.90
N LEU A 122 0.20 2.14 13.80
CA LEU A 122 0.73 1.56 12.58
C LEU A 122 -0.34 1.48 11.49
N ALA A 123 -1.59 1.17 11.83
CA ALA A 123 -2.69 1.14 10.86
C ALA A 123 -2.96 2.54 10.26
N ASN A 124 -2.87 3.59 11.07
CA ASN A 124 -2.99 4.97 10.58
C ASN A 124 -1.82 5.34 9.66
N PHE A 125 -0.59 4.93 10.01
CA PHE A 125 0.58 5.13 9.17
C PHE A 125 0.44 4.38 7.83
N ALA A 126 0.11 3.09 7.88
CA ALA A 126 -0.18 2.24 6.71
C ALA A 126 -1.25 2.88 5.81
N SER A 127 -2.33 3.40 6.41
CA SER A 127 -3.38 4.11 5.68
C SER A 127 -2.82 5.36 4.99
N SER A 128 -2.04 6.18 5.69
CA SER A 128 -1.43 7.37 5.11
C SER A 128 -0.48 7.04 3.96
N TRP A 129 0.27 5.94 4.05
CA TRP A 129 1.16 5.52 2.97
C TRP A 129 0.40 4.94 1.78
N ALA A 130 -0.57 4.06 2.02
CA ALA A 130 -1.40 3.48 0.98
C ALA A 130 -2.11 4.56 0.14
N HIS A 131 -2.62 5.62 0.77
CA HIS A 131 -3.25 6.74 0.04
C HIS A 131 -2.27 7.49 -0.87
N GLN A 132 -0.98 7.58 -0.51
CA GLN A 132 0.04 8.17 -1.40
C GLN A 132 0.32 7.31 -2.63
N ARG A 133 0.00 6.01 -2.59
CA ARG A 133 0.15 5.05 -3.71
C ARG A 133 -1.12 4.84 -4.51
N GLN A 134 -2.21 5.56 -4.22
CA GLN A 134 -3.45 5.41 -4.99
C GLN A 134 -3.31 5.82 -6.47
N GLU A 135 -2.41 6.75 -6.79
CA GLU A 135 -2.22 7.24 -8.15
C GLU A 135 -1.53 6.22 -9.06
N ASP A 136 -0.48 5.57 -8.57
CA ASP A 136 0.40 4.69 -9.36
C ASP A 136 0.30 3.21 -8.98
N CYS A 137 -0.26 2.90 -7.82
CA CYS A 137 -0.31 1.57 -7.21
C CYS A 137 1.08 0.92 -7.06
N ALA A 138 2.15 1.72 -7.03
CA ALA A 138 3.52 1.22 -7.11
C ALA A 138 3.97 0.60 -5.77
N LEU A 139 4.64 -0.55 -5.84
CA LEU A 139 5.27 -1.23 -4.70
C LEU A 139 6.56 -0.51 -4.26
N ILE A 140 6.40 0.72 -3.79
CA ILE A 140 7.49 1.55 -3.27
C ILE A 140 7.35 1.63 -1.75
N HIS A 141 8.43 1.35 -1.03
CA HIS A 141 8.47 1.42 0.42
C HIS A 141 8.43 2.85 0.94
N SER A 142 7.85 3.03 2.13
CA SER A 142 7.64 4.34 2.75
C SER A 142 8.91 5.01 3.29
N ASN A 143 10.06 4.32 3.26
CA ASN A 143 11.32 4.74 3.89
C ASN A 143 11.18 5.16 5.37
N SER A 144 10.28 4.50 6.12
CA SER A 144 10.11 4.74 7.56
C SER A 144 10.95 3.76 8.40
N ASP A 145 11.01 4.01 9.72
CA ASP A 145 11.69 3.11 10.67
C ASP A 145 10.90 1.83 11.00
N TYR A 146 9.69 1.67 10.45
CA TYR A 146 8.89 0.46 10.61
C TYR A 146 9.28 -0.59 9.59
N GLY A 147 9.10 -1.86 9.94
CA GLY A 147 9.08 -2.93 8.96
C GLY A 147 7.89 -2.72 8.02
N GLU A 148 7.96 -3.22 6.79
CA GLU A 148 6.89 -2.99 5.82
C GLU A 148 6.78 -4.14 4.82
N ASN A 149 5.56 -4.64 4.62
CA ASN A 149 5.21 -5.49 3.49
C ASN A 149 4.22 -4.76 2.60
N LEU A 150 4.43 -4.84 1.29
CA LEU A 150 3.57 -4.24 0.27
C LEU A 150 2.95 -5.34 -0.59
N PHE A 151 1.74 -5.08 -1.08
CA PHE A 151 1.02 -5.98 -1.96
C PHE A 151 0.28 -5.17 -3.02
N TRP A 152 0.35 -5.67 -4.25
CA TRP A 152 -0.43 -5.20 -5.38
C TRP A 152 -1.19 -6.37 -5.97
N GLY A 153 -2.44 -6.15 -6.32
CA GLY A 153 -3.24 -7.15 -7.02
C GLY A 153 -4.18 -6.47 -8.01
N SER A 154 -4.31 -7.07 -9.20
CA SER A 154 -5.18 -6.51 -10.23
C SER A 154 -6.66 -6.57 -9.82
N GLY A 155 -7.39 -5.49 -10.08
CA GLY A 155 -8.78 -5.34 -9.67
C GLY A 155 -8.97 -5.07 -8.16
N LYS A 156 -10.24 -5.00 -7.73
CA LYS A 156 -10.63 -4.53 -6.38
C LYS A 156 -10.97 -5.63 -5.38
N ASP A 157 -10.99 -6.89 -5.82
CA ASP A 157 -11.54 -8.01 -5.05
C ASP A 157 -10.55 -8.59 -4.03
N TRP A 158 -9.28 -8.20 -4.09
CA TRP A 158 -8.25 -8.58 -3.14
C TRP A 158 -8.59 -8.11 -1.73
N LYS A 159 -8.65 -9.05 -0.79
CA LYS A 159 -8.96 -8.83 0.61
C LYS A 159 -7.66 -8.72 1.43
N ALA A 160 -7.83 -8.22 2.64
CA ALA A 160 -6.75 -8.10 3.62
C ALA A 160 -6.01 -9.43 3.85
N GLY A 161 -6.76 -10.52 4.02
CA GLY A 161 -6.19 -11.86 4.26
C GLY A 161 -5.45 -12.44 3.05
N ASP A 162 -5.84 -12.07 1.83
CA ASP A 162 -5.22 -12.60 0.61
C ASP A 162 -3.77 -12.10 0.48
N ALA A 163 -3.51 -10.85 0.85
CA ALA A 163 -2.15 -10.29 0.88
C ALA A 163 -1.26 -11.03 1.90
N VAL A 164 -1.78 -11.30 3.10
CA VAL A 164 -1.03 -12.03 4.14
C VAL A 164 -0.75 -13.46 3.72
N ALA A 165 -1.71 -14.11 3.07
CA ALA A 165 -1.53 -15.45 2.52
C ALA A 165 -0.44 -15.47 1.45
N ALA A 166 -0.46 -14.53 0.50
CA ALA A 166 0.56 -14.41 -0.54
C ALA A 166 1.96 -14.20 0.03
N TRP A 167 2.12 -13.31 1.01
CA TRP A 167 3.40 -13.13 1.70
C TRP A 167 3.83 -14.37 2.49
N ALA A 168 2.89 -15.11 3.08
CA ALA A 168 3.19 -16.34 3.82
C ALA A 168 3.60 -17.51 2.92
N GLU A 169 3.17 -17.53 1.65
CA GLU A 169 3.56 -18.56 0.68
C GLU A 169 5.06 -18.56 0.40
N GLU A 170 5.74 -17.42 0.54
CA GLU A 170 7.20 -17.32 0.37
C GLU A 170 8.00 -18.13 1.41
N LYS A 171 7.35 -18.72 2.42
CA LYS A 171 7.96 -19.71 3.31
C LYS A 171 8.61 -20.87 2.54
N GLY A 172 8.04 -21.23 1.37
CA GLY A 172 8.59 -22.28 0.51
C GLY A 172 9.92 -21.87 -0.14
N ASP A 173 10.17 -20.57 -0.24
CA ASP A 173 11.36 -19.98 -0.85
C ASP A 173 12.42 -19.60 0.20
N TYR A 174 12.12 -19.65 1.50
CA TYR A 174 13.07 -19.30 2.56
C TYR A 174 13.86 -20.51 3.08
N ASN A 175 15.19 -20.42 3.08
CA ASN A 175 16.07 -21.40 3.71
C ASN A 175 16.60 -20.88 5.05
N TYR A 176 16.09 -21.45 6.15
CA TYR A 176 16.50 -21.07 7.50
C TYR A 176 17.97 -21.36 7.83
N LYS A 177 18.55 -22.45 7.27
CA LYS A 177 19.93 -22.84 7.60
C LYS A 177 20.91 -21.80 7.08
N THR A 178 20.74 -21.37 5.83
CA THR A 178 21.60 -20.40 5.15
C THR A 178 21.15 -18.95 5.37
N ASN A 179 19.94 -18.72 5.88
CA ASN A 179 19.31 -17.40 6.00
C ASN A 179 19.20 -16.66 4.66
N THR A 180 18.78 -17.38 3.61
CA THR A 180 18.69 -16.85 2.25
C THR A 180 17.37 -17.25 1.59
N CYS A 181 16.91 -16.44 0.64
CA CYS A 181 15.85 -16.85 -0.27
C CYS A 181 16.40 -17.81 -1.35
N ALA A 182 15.53 -18.62 -1.92
CA ALA A 182 15.82 -19.44 -3.09
C ALA A 182 16.25 -18.56 -4.28
N HIS A 183 17.00 -19.14 -5.21
CA HIS A 183 17.52 -18.40 -6.35
C HIS A 183 16.37 -17.80 -7.19
N ASN A 184 16.46 -16.49 -7.46
CA ASN A 184 15.44 -15.70 -8.18
C ASN A 184 14.05 -15.72 -7.53
N LYS A 185 13.98 -15.84 -6.21
CA LYS A 185 12.75 -15.78 -5.42
C LYS A 185 12.86 -14.77 -4.29
N ASP A 186 11.72 -14.21 -3.91
CA ASP A 186 11.59 -13.34 -2.75
C ASP A 186 11.10 -14.16 -1.55
N CYS A 187 11.60 -13.81 -0.38
CA CYS A 187 11.16 -14.41 0.88
C CYS A 187 11.08 -13.40 2.03
N LEU A 188 11.31 -12.13 1.72
CA LEU A 188 11.42 -11.07 2.71
C LEU A 188 10.07 -10.68 3.31
N HIS A 189 8.96 -10.91 2.59
CA HIS A 189 7.65 -10.66 3.16
C HIS A 189 7.32 -11.74 4.20
N TYR A 190 7.63 -13.01 3.90
CA TYR A 190 7.50 -14.09 4.87
C TYR A 190 8.36 -13.84 6.11
N THR A 191 9.66 -13.55 5.95
CA THR A 191 10.54 -13.34 7.10
C THR A 191 10.11 -12.16 7.97
N GLN A 192 9.48 -11.13 7.40
CA GLN A 192 8.88 -10.04 8.17
C GLN A 192 7.65 -10.50 8.98
N ILE A 193 6.75 -11.33 8.42
CA ILE A 193 5.59 -11.88 9.14
C ILE A 193 6.04 -12.65 10.39
N VAL A 194 7.07 -13.49 10.22
CA VAL A 194 7.61 -14.34 11.28
C VAL A 194 8.81 -13.74 12.02
N TRP A 195 9.02 -12.42 11.92
CA TRP A 195 10.11 -11.76 12.63
C TRP A 195 9.84 -11.73 14.14
N ARG A 196 10.65 -12.44 14.94
CA ARG A 196 10.40 -12.64 16.37
C ARG A 196 10.30 -11.32 17.13
N GLN A 197 11.17 -10.35 16.82
CA GLN A 197 11.25 -9.09 17.53
C GLN A 197 10.11 -8.13 17.16
N SER A 198 9.41 -8.33 16.03
CA SER A 198 8.23 -7.55 15.71
C SER A 198 7.09 -7.95 16.66
N LEU A 199 6.50 -6.96 17.33
CA LEU A 199 5.48 -7.17 18.36
C LEU A 199 4.11 -6.64 17.92
N LYS A 200 4.11 -5.65 17.03
CA LYS A 200 2.92 -4.95 16.59
C LYS A 200 2.85 -4.93 15.07
N VAL A 201 1.62 -4.95 14.56
CA VAL A 201 1.33 -4.75 13.14
C VAL A 201 0.14 -3.82 12.97
N GLY A 202 0.14 -3.04 11.90
CA GLY A 202 -1.03 -2.30 11.46
C GLY A 202 -1.00 -2.14 9.95
N CYS A 203 -2.16 -2.31 9.33
CA CYS A 203 -2.26 -2.44 7.89
C CYS A 203 -3.37 -1.56 7.31
N ALA A 204 -3.29 -1.33 6.00
CA ALA A 204 -4.33 -0.66 5.23
C ALA A 204 -4.46 -1.26 3.83
N ARG A 205 -5.66 -1.12 3.27
CA ARG A 205 -6.02 -1.46 1.91
C ARG A 205 -6.63 -0.24 1.24
N VAL A 206 -6.22 0.06 0.02
CA VAL A 206 -6.84 1.07 -0.83
C VAL A 206 -7.10 0.52 -2.23
N ALA A 207 -8.14 1.04 -2.88
CA ALA A 207 -8.28 0.91 -4.32
C ALA A 207 -7.47 2.03 -4.99
N CYS A 208 -6.68 1.67 -6.00
CA CYS A 208 -5.91 2.58 -6.82
C CYS A 208 -6.79 3.17 -7.94
N ARG A 209 -6.36 4.28 -8.55
CA ARG A 209 -7.08 4.90 -9.68
C ARG A 209 -7.20 4.00 -10.90
N SER A 210 -6.25 3.07 -11.07
CA SER A 210 -6.31 2.04 -12.11
C SER A 210 -7.46 1.05 -11.92
N GLY A 211 -8.06 0.99 -10.72
CA GLY A 211 -9.02 -0.05 -10.33
C GLY A 211 -8.39 -1.25 -9.62
N ASP A 212 -7.05 -1.26 -9.50
CA ASP A 212 -6.31 -2.30 -8.77
C ASP A 212 -6.33 -2.07 -7.26
N THR A 213 -5.79 -3.04 -6.51
CA THR A 213 -5.72 -2.99 -5.05
C THR A 213 -4.27 -2.85 -4.58
N PHE A 214 -4.04 -1.91 -3.66
CA PHE A 214 -2.78 -1.79 -2.92
C PHE A 214 -3.02 -2.06 -1.44
N ILE A 215 -2.18 -2.88 -0.84
CA ILE A 215 -2.20 -3.21 0.59
C ILE A 215 -0.80 -3.02 1.17
N THR A 216 -0.71 -2.40 2.34
CA THR A 216 0.54 -2.31 3.12
C THR A 216 0.29 -2.70 4.57
N CYS A 217 1.26 -3.39 5.17
CA CYS A 217 1.33 -3.69 6.60
C CYS A 217 2.66 -3.21 7.15
N ASN A 218 2.61 -2.42 8.24
CA ASN A 218 3.79 -1.94 8.93
C ASN A 218 3.98 -2.65 10.28
N TYR A 219 5.24 -2.90 10.65
CA TYR A 219 5.65 -3.71 11.79
C TYR A 219 6.56 -2.93 12.74
N ASP A 220 6.36 -3.11 14.04
CA ASP A 220 7.16 -2.44 15.07
C ASP A 220 7.51 -3.40 16.22
N PRO A 221 8.79 -3.53 16.58
CA PRO A 221 9.99 -3.13 15.83
C PRO A 221 10.08 -3.70 14.41
N HIS A 222 10.88 -3.06 13.53
CA HIS A 222 11.08 -3.53 12.16
C HIS A 222 11.78 -4.90 12.11
N GLY A 223 11.45 -5.67 11.07
CA GLY A 223 12.13 -6.93 10.77
C GLY A 223 13.17 -6.81 9.68
N ASN A 224 13.64 -7.94 9.18
CA ASN A 224 14.58 -8.05 8.07
C ASN A 224 15.89 -7.27 8.28
N VAL A 225 16.38 -7.26 9.52
CA VAL A 225 17.70 -6.70 9.84
C VAL A 225 18.78 -7.57 9.19
N ILE A 226 19.64 -6.94 8.39
CA ILE A 226 20.72 -7.62 7.65
C ILE A 226 21.58 -8.45 8.62
N GLY A 227 21.78 -9.72 8.26
CA GLY A 227 22.60 -10.66 9.04
C GLY A 227 21.89 -11.32 10.22
N GLN A 228 20.65 -10.91 10.55
CA GLN A 228 19.86 -11.55 11.60
C GLN A 228 18.87 -12.55 11.02
N LYS A 229 18.56 -13.60 11.79
CA LYS A 229 17.51 -14.56 11.45
C LYS A 229 16.16 -14.08 11.98
N PRO A 230 15.06 -14.36 11.27
CA PRO A 230 13.73 -13.97 11.70
C PRO A 230 13.28 -14.69 12.97
N PHE A 231 13.76 -15.92 13.20
CA PHE A 231 13.41 -16.70 14.38
C PHE A 231 14.48 -17.70 14.81
#